data_AF-A0A8S2F8R4-F1
#
_entry.id   AF-A0A8S2F8R4-F1
#
_cell.length_a   1.000
_cell.length_b   1.000
_cell.length_c   1.000
_cell.angle_alpha   90.00
_cell.angle_beta   90.00
_cell.angle_gamma   90.00
#
_symmetry.space_group_name_H-M   'P 1'
#
loop_
_entity.id
_entity.type
_entity.pdbx_description
1 polymer ?
#
loop_
_entity_poly.entity_id
_entity_poly.type
_entity_poly.pdbx_seq_one_letter_code
_entity_poly.pdbx_strand_id
1 'polypeptide(L)' 'QELGGEFPIKDVNTGEGGLLQVCLEGICLIFENDKEFIELQKIRKCTTQKGDIFVLEEFGNDKAV' A
#
# COMPACT_ATOMS: atom_id res chain seq x y z
N GLN A 1 -9.17 -12.68 16.09
CA GLN A 1 -9.19 -12.12 14.74
C GLN A 1 -7.97 -11.24 14.63
N GLU A 2 -7.00 -11.63 13.81
CA GLU A 2 -5.77 -10.84 13.65
C GLU A 2 -6.11 -9.58 12.84
N LEU A 3 -5.72 -8.42 13.36
CA LEU A 3 -5.88 -7.13 12.70
C LEU A 3 -4.71 -6.96 11.73
N GLY A 4 -4.76 -7.68 10.61
CA GLY A 4 -3.69 -7.70 9.62
C GLY A 4 -3.85 -8.83 8.61
N GLY A 5 -2.88 -8.95 7.72
CA GLY A 5 -2.84 -10.01 6.73
C GLY A 5 -1.89 -9.70 5.58
N GLU A 6 -1.67 -10.71 4.74
CA GLU A 6 -0.87 -10.59 3.53
C GLU A 6 -1.74 -10.90 2.32
N PHE A 7 -1.69 -10.03 1.32
CA PHE A 7 -2.55 -10.11 0.15
C PHE A 7 -1.69 -10.05 -1.11
N PRO A 8 -1.88 -10.98 -2.07
CA PRO A 8 -1.21 -10.88 -3.36
C PRO A 8 -1.74 -9.66 -4.12
N ILE A 9 -0.82 -8.88 -4.67
CA ILE A 9 -1.11 -7.72 -5.51
C ILE A 9 -0.35 -7.81 -6.82
N LYS A 10 -0.72 -6.95 -7.76
CA LYS A 10 -0.08 -6.84 -9.06
C LYS A 10 0.06 -5.36 -9.40
N ASP A 11 1.24 -4.94 -9.82
CA ASP A 11 1.44 -3.59 -10.34
C ASP A 11 0.59 -3.41 -11.61
N VAL A 12 -0.19 -2.33 -11.65
CA VAL A 12 -1.17 -2.09 -12.73
C VAL A 12 -0.48 -1.74 -14.05
N ASN A 13 0.72 -1.14 -14.00
CA ASN A 13 1.46 -0.68 -15.17
C ASN A 13 2.38 -1.76 -15.74
N THR A 14 3.16 -2.43 -14.89
CA THR A 14 4.18 -3.42 -15.30
C THR A 14 3.64 -4.85 -15.30
N GLY A 15 2.60 -5.11 -14.51
CA GLY A 15 2.09 -6.45 -14.27
C GLY A 15 2.95 -7.31 -13.36
N GLU A 16 3.95 -6.72 -12.70
CA GLU A 16 4.78 -7.39 -11.70
C GLU A 16 3.93 -7.85 -10.51
N GLY A 17 4.18 -9.06 -10.04
CA GLY A 17 3.51 -9.59 -8.84
C GLY A 17 4.15 -9.03 -7.57
N GLY A 18 3.35 -8.85 -6.53
CA GLY A 18 3.82 -8.36 -5.24
C GLY A 18 2.96 -8.82 -4.07
N LEU A 19 3.31 -8.36 -2.88
CA LEU A 19 2.58 -8.58 -1.65
C LEU A 19 2.25 -7.24 -1.00
N LEU A 20 1.00 -7.12 -0.56
CA LEU A 20 0.53 -6.09 0.35
C LEU A 20 0.39 -6.71 1.74
N GLN A 21 1.23 -6.29 2.67
CA GLN A 21 1.17 -6.71 4.07
C GLN A 21 0.52 -5.59 4.89
N VAL A 22 -0.47 -5.94 5.71
CA VAL A 22 -1.14 -5.01 6.63
C VAL A 22 -0.85 -5.43 8.05
N CYS A 23 -0.39 -4.49 8.87
CA CYS A 23 -0.23 -4.65 10.31
C CYS A 23 -0.84 -3.45 11.06
N LEU A 24 -0.71 -3.43 12.39
CA LEU A 24 -1.24 -2.36 13.24
C LEU A 24 -0.48 -1.05 13.08
N GLU A 25 0.72 -1.09 12.52
CA GLU A 25 1.59 0.08 12.33
C GLU A 25 1.47 0.71 10.94
N GLY A 26 1.13 -0.09 9.93
CA GLY A 26 1.13 0.40 8.55
C GLY A 26 0.79 -0.65 7.50
N ILE A 27 1.08 -0.26 6.26
CA ILE A 27 0.98 -1.10 5.07
C ILE A 27 2.38 -1.20 4.46
N CYS A 28 2.80 -2.42 4.15
CA CYS A 28 4.03 -2.67 3.40
C CYS A 28 3.68 -3.18 2.00
N LEU A 29 4.25 -2.54 0.98
CA LEU A 29 4.23 -3.01 -0.40
C LEU A 29 5.58 -3.67 -0.70
N ILE A 30 5.55 -4.90 -1.21
CA ILE A 30 6.74 -5.67 -1.55
C ILE A 30 6.60 -6.16 -2.99
N PHE A 31 7.52 -5.73 -3.84
CA PHE A 31 7.72 -6.20 -5.20
C PHE A 31 9.09 -6.89 -5.31
N GLU A 32 9.47 -7.40 -6.48
CA GLU A 32 10.71 -8.18 -6.64
C GLU A 32 11.96 -7.35 -6.30
N ASN A 33 11.95 -6.08 -6.71
CA ASN A 33 13.11 -5.19 -6.59
C ASN A 33 12.85 -3.96 -5.70
N ASP A 34 11.65 -3.81 -5.17
CA ASP A 34 11.26 -2.63 -4.41
C ASP A 34 10.43 -3.00 -3.16
N LYS A 35 10.59 -2.19 -2.13
CA LYS A 35 9.86 -2.34 -0.87
C LYS A 35 9.57 -0.97 -0.28
N GLU A 36 8.29 -0.69 -0.08
CA GLU A 36 7.82 0.56 0.51
C GLU A 36 6.98 0.28 1.76
N PHE A 37 7.13 1.12 2.79
CA PHE A 37 6.35 1.04 4.01
C PHE A 37 5.67 2.37 4.30
N ILE A 38 4.35 2.31 4.45
CA ILE A 38 3.48 3.45 4.65
C ILE A 38 2.87 3.31 6.05
N GLU A 39 3.28 4.20 6.95
CA GLU A 39 2.72 4.26 8.30
C GLU A 39 1.21 4.59 8.25
N LEU A 40 0.39 3.94 9.09
CA LEU A 40 -1.07 4.16 9.09
C LEU A 40 -1.45 5.64 9.23
N GLN A 41 -0.69 6.40 10.03
CA GLN A 41 -0.91 7.83 10.26
C GLN A 41 -0.67 8.71 9.03
N LYS A 42 0.06 8.22 8.02
CA LYS A 42 0.31 8.92 6.76
C LYS A 42 -0.75 8.60 5.71
N ILE A 43 -1.56 7.56 5.90
CA ILE A 43 -2.65 7.20 4.98
C ILE A 43 -3.79 8.19 5.17
N ARG A 44 -3.99 9.06 4.18
CA ARG A 44 -5.11 10.00 4.15
C ARG A 44 -6.41 9.28 3.81
N LYS A 45 -6.36 8.36 2.84
CA LYS A 45 -7.52 7.66 2.32
C LYS A 45 -7.08 6.37 1.60
N CYS A 46 -7.86 5.31 1.75
CA CYS A 46 -7.73 4.10 0.95
C CYS A 46 -9.10 3.72 0.36
N THR A 47 -9.11 3.26 -0.88
CA THR A 47 -10.33 2.83 -1.58
C THR A 47 -10.05 1.70 -2.55
N THR A 48 -11.08 0.95 -2.89
CA THR A 48 -11.07 0.04 -4.04
C THR A 48 -11.83 0.70 -5.20
N GLN A 49 -11.18 0.82 -6.35
CA GLN A 49 -11.80 1.29 -7.59
C GLN A 49 -12.00 0.12 -8.54
N LYS A 50 -13.09 0.15 -9.31
CA LYS A 50 -13.43 -0.83 -10.37
C LYS A 50 -13.49 -2.30 -9.89
N GLY A 51 -13.47 -2.54 -8.58
CA GLY A 51 -13.60 -3.85 -7.94
C GLY A 51 -12.26 -4.52 -7.61
N ASP A 52 -11.16 -4.12 -8.24
CA ASP A 52 -9.87 -4.81 -8.16
C ASP A 52 -8.65 -3.88 -8.02
N ILE A 53 -8.81 -2.57 -8.20
CA ILE A 53 -7.71 -1.61 -8.06
C ILE A 53 -7.71 -1.04 -6.65
N PHE A 54 -6.67 -1.34 -5.88
CA PHE A 54 -6.43 -0.70 -4.58
C PHE A 54 -5.72 0.64 -4.77
N VAL A 55 -6.31 1.70 -4.23
CA VAL A 55 -5.76 3.06 -4.30
C VAL A 55 -5.55 3.60 -2.89
N LEU A 56 -4.32 4.01 -2.61
CA LEU A 56 -3.90 4.61 -1.35
C LEU A 56 -3.43 6.04 -1.63
N GLU A 57 -4.00 6.98 -0.89
CA GLU A 57 -3.62 8.39 -0.91
C GLU A 57 -2.91 8.73 0.40
N GLU A 58 -1.69 9.25 0.31
CA GLU A 58 -0.89 9.66 1.48
C GLU A 58 -0.93 11.17 1.69
N PHE A 59 -0.70 11.60 2.93
CA PHE A 59 -0.34 12.99 3.18
C PHE A 59 1.04 13.26 2.57
N GLY A 60 1.14 14.31 1.75
CA GLY A 60 2.42 14.72 1.18
C GLY A 60 3.44 15.02 2.27
N ASN A 61 4.71 14.69 2.03
CA ASN A 61 5.78 15.16 2.88
C ASN A 61 5.86 16.68 2.74
N ASP A 62 5.46 17.41 3.77
CA ASP A 62 5.63 18.85 3.86
C ASP A 62 7.12 19.16 4.07
N LYS A 63 7.92 18.90 3.03
CA LYS A 63 9.20 19.57 2.83
C LYS A 63 8.95 20.65 1.82
N ALA A 64 8.34 21.74 2.31
CA ALA A 64 8.46 23.03 1.66
C ALA A 64 9.96 23.26 1.38
N VAL A 65 10.27 23.44 0.09
CA VAL A 65 11.59 23.86 -0.41
C VAL A 65 11.96 25.20 0.20
#